data_AF-A0A1J6IJG1-F1
#
_entry.id   AF-A0A1J6IJG1-F1
#
_cell.length_a   1.000
_cell.length_b   1.000
_cell.length_c   1.000
_cell.angle_alpha   90.00
_cell.angle_beta   90.00
_cell.angle_gamma   90.00
#
_symmetry.space_group_name_H-M   'P 1'
#
loop_
_entity.id
_entity.type
_entity.pdbx_description
1 polymer ?
#
loop_
_entity_poly.entity_id
_entity_poly.type
_entity_poly.pdbx_seq_one_letter_code
_entity_poly.pdbx_strand_id
1 'polypeptide(L)'
;MICLAKGFYTYDAFVQVARNFTGFGTTGSITDRKRVVAAFLAQTSHATTGGWPAPPDGPYTWGYCFKIERGNPDSRCKHGRALPARNIMDEAPSKFHKADPGFKFYGNYNYGPCGVAIGEDLLRNTDLVAADRVISFKTALWVWMTSTSKPQMPSCHDVILGKWKPSPSDIAANRLPGYGVITNILNGGSECGHGSDPRVEDRIGFYLRYCKILGVSPGENLDCGNQKPFGHLNSIYVE
;
A
#
# COMPACT_ATOMS: atom_id res chain seq x y z
N MET A 1 -13.60 -21.69 -3.43
CA MET A 1 -13.40 -20.37 -4.10
C MET A 1 -12.03 -20.39 -4.77
N ILE A 2 -11.87 -19.80 -5.96
CA ILE A 2 -10.62 -19.83 -6.75
C ILE A 2 -10.00 -18.43 -6.73
N CYS A 3 -8.70 -18.32 -6.42
CA CYS A 3 -7.97 -17.06 -6.55
C CYS A 3 -7.79 -16.68 -8.02
N LEU A 4 -8.17 -15.45 -8.36
CA LEU A 4 -8.17 -14.94 -9.73
C LEU A 4 -6.78 -14.53 -10.21
N ALA A 5 -5.84 -14.30 -9.29
CA ALA A 5 -4.43 -14.02 -9.59
C ALA A 5 -3.54 -15.28 -9.57
N LYS A 6 -4.11 -16.49 -9.63
CA LYS A 6 -3.35 -17.74 -9.61
C LYS A 6 -2.23 -17.73 -10.67
N GLY A 7 -0.98 -17.92 -10.24
CA GLY A 7 0.20 -17.94 -11.10
C GLY A 7 0.72 -16.56 -11.55
N PHE A 8 0.08 -15.47 -11.11
CA PHE A 8 0.53 -14.12 -11.44
C PHE A 8 1.69 -13.67 -10.56
N TYR A 9 1.51 -13.68 -9.24
CA TYR A 9 2.52 -13.31 -8.25
C TYR A 9 3.50 -14.45 -8.02
N THR A 10 4.74 -14.30 -8.47
CA THR A 10 5.80 -15.31 -8.33
C THR A 10 6.91 -14.82 -7.40
N TYR A 11 7.55 -15.75 -6.70
CA TYR A 11 8.70 -15.45 -5.83
C TYR A 11 9.84 -14.79 -6.61
N ASP A 12 10.19 -15.33 -7.78
CA ASP A 12 11.29 -14.80 -8.60
C ASP A 12 11.04 -13.36 -9.03
N ALA A 13 9.81 -13.01 -9.42
CA ALA A 13 9.46 -11.64 -9.76
C ALA A 13 9.58 -10.71 -8.55
N PHE A 14 9.07 -11.13 -7.39
CA PHE A 14 9.22 -10.35 -6.16
C PHE A 14 10.70 -10.10 -5.81
N VAL A 15 11.53 -11.16 -5.80
CA VAL A 15 12.96 -11.05 -5.46
C VAL A 15 13.71 -10.22 -6.50
N GLN A 16 13.43 -10.41 -7.79
CA GLN A 16 14.02 -9.61 -8.87
C GLN A 16 13.74 -8.13 -8.66
N VAL A 17 12.49 -7.76 -8.35
CA VAL A 17 12.13 -6.36 -8.14
C VAL A 17 12.70 -5.83 -6.83
N ALA A 18 12.58 -6.56 -5.73
CA ALA A 18 13.08 -6.17 -4.41
C ALA A 18 14.59 -5.83 -4.43
N ARG A 19 15.39 -6.55 -5.24
CA ARG A 19 16.83 -6.26 -5.42
C ARG A 19 17.12 -4.88 -6.01
N ASN A 20 16.17 -4.29 -6.74
CA ASN A 20 16.32 -2.97 -7.37
C ASN A 20 15.81 -1.82 -6.49
N PHE A 21 15.12 -2.11 -5.38
CA PHE A 21 14.68 -1.10 -4.41
C PHE A 21 15.66 -1.06 -3.23
N THR A 22 16.71 -0.26 -3.37
CA THR A 22 17.77 -0.10 -2.37
C THR A 22 17.20 0.10 -0.97
N GLY A 23 17.64 -0.74 -0.04
CA GLY A 23 17.26 -0.67 1.38
C GLY A 23 16.03 -1.50 1.74
N PHE A 24 15.16 -1.87 0.80
CA PHE A 24 14.05 -2.78 1.08
C PHE A 24 14.58 -4.17 1.47
N GLY A 25 14.16 -4.68 2.63
CA GLY A 25 14.62 -5.98 3.15
C GLY A 25 16.13 -6.10 3.42
N THR A 26 16.90 -5.01 3.31
CA THR A 26 18.37 -5.02 3.36
C THR A 26 18.96 -3.99 4.34
N THR A 27 18.12 -3.11 4.90
CA THR A 27 18.53 -2.12 5.91
C THR A 27 18.37 -2.65 7.33
N GLY A 28 19.30 -2.29 8.23
CA GLY A 28 19.20 -2.61 9.65
C GLY A 28 19.59 -4.06 10.00
N SER A 29 19.20 -4.48 11.20
CA SER A 29 19.44 -5.83 11.72
C SER A 29 18.65 -6.88 10.94
N ILE A 30 18.97 -8.17 11.13
CA ILE A 30 18.17 -9.24 10.53
C ILE A 30 16.69 -9.20 10.98
N THR A 31 16.44 -8.79 12.22
CA THR A 31 15.09 -8.58 12.76
C THR A 31 14.37 -7.46 12.01
N ASP A 32 15.05 -6.35 11.73
CA ASP A 32 14.46 -5.22 11.00
C ASP A 32 14.14 -5.60 9.56
N ARG A 33 15.06 -6.29 8.88
CA ARG A 33 14.87 -6.78 7.51
C ARG A 33 13.66 -7.71 7.40
N LYS A 34 13.52 -8.65 8.34
CA LYS A 34 12.35 -9.54 8.44
C LYS A 34 11.07 -8.75 8.72
N ARG A 35 11.10 -7.78 9.63
CA ARG A 35 9.94 -6.95 9.97
C ARG A 35 9.46 -6.10 8.80
N VAL A 36 10.38 -5.50 8.02
CA VAL A 36 10.08 -4.78 6.78
C VAL A 36 9.33 -5.68 5.80
N VAL A 37 9.84 -6.89 5.56
CA VAL A 37 9.20 -7.84 4.64
C VAL A 37 7.83 -8.30 5.17
N ALA A 38 7.71 -8.60 6.47
CA ALA A 38 6.43 -8.95 7.08
C ALA A 38 5.38 -7.82 6.94
N ALA A 39 5.77 -6.58 7.23
CA ALA A 39 4.86 -5.44 7.18
C ALA A 39 4.42 -5.14 5.74
N PHE A 40 5.36 -5.14 4.78
CA PHE A 40 5.06 -4.95 3.37
C PHE A 40 4.07 -6.02 2.88
N LEU A 41 4.42 -7.31 3.06
CA LEU A 41 3.58 -8.40 2.59
C LEU A 41 2.20 -8.37 3.24
N ALA A 42 2.09 -7.98 4.52
CA ALA A 42 0.81 -7.93 5.21
C ALA A 42 -0.12 -6.87 4.65
N GLN A 43 0.38 -5.66 4.40
CA GLN A 43 -0.40 -4.59 3.80
C GLN A 43 -0.87 -4.96 2.39
N THR A 44 0.02 -5.53 1.58
CA THR A 44 -0.32 -5.98 0.22
C THR A 44 -1.26 -7.18 0.20
N SER A 45 -1.12 -8.09 1.17
CA SER A 45 -2.02 -9.24 1.32
C SER A 45 -3.44 -8.82 1.66
N HIS A 46 -3.62 -7.83 2.53
CA HIS A 46 -4.95 -7.26 2.81
C HIS A 46 -5.59 -6.69 1.54
N ALA A 47 -4.88 -5.83 0.81
CA ALA A 47 -5.41 -5.21 -0.40
C ALA A 47 -5.82 -6.24 -1.47
N THR A 48 -5.14 -7.38 -1.51
CA THR A 48 -5.37 -8.45 -2.50
C THR A 48 -6.07 -9.67 -1.92
N THR A 49 -6.64 -9.56 -0.72
CA THR A 49 -7.16 -10.71 0.03
C THR A 49 -8.40 -11.31 -0.64
N GLY A 50 -8.44 -12.64 -0.68
CA GLY A 50 -9.65 -13.41 -0.94
C GLY A 50 -10.16 -14.15 0.28
N GLY A 51 -9.68 -13.80 1.47
CA GLY A 51 -10.09 -14.39 2.73
C GLY A 51 -11.54 -14.07 3.08
N TRP A 52 -12.13 -14.92 3.91
CA TRP A 52 -13.44 -14.72 4.56
C TRP A 52 -13.29 -15.12 6.04
N PRO A 53 -14.32 -15.06 6.90
CA PRO A 53 -14.14 -15.33 8.33
C PRO A 53 -13.62 -16.74 8.68
N ALA A 54 -13.87 -17.76 7.83
CA ALA A 54 -13.48 -19.14 8.11
C ALA A 54 -13.05 -19.94 6.86
N PRO A 55 -12.02 -19.51 6.12
CA PRO A 55 -11.47 -20.30 5.03
C PRO A 55 -10.55 -21.40 5.54
N PRO A 56 -10.19 -22.36 4.66
CA PRO A 56 -9.06 -23.26 4.92
C PRO A 56 -7.84 -22.46 5.41
N ASP A 57 -7.24 -22.93 6.50
CA ASP A 57 -6.06 -22.35 7.15
C ASP A 57 -6.21 -20.91 7.72
N GLY A 58 -7.44 -20.38 7.75
CA GLY A 58 -7.78 -19.08 8.33
C GLY A 58 -7.62 -17.87 7.39
N PRO A 59 -8.28 -16.73 7.68
CA PRO A 59 -8.40 -15.57 6.77
C PRO A 59 -7.05 -15.06 6.25
N TYR A 60 -6.04 -15.06 7.12
CA TYR A 60 -4.73 -14.47 6.85
C TYR A 60 -3.81 -15.35 5.99
N THR A 61 -4.35 -16.39 5.35
CA THR A 61 -3.64 -17.24 4.36
C THR A 61 -4.04 -16.95 2.92
N TRP A 62 -4.97 -16.01 2.71
CA TRP A 62 -5.59 -15.73 1.41
C TRP A 62 -5.19 -14.39 0.78
N GLY A 63 -4.03 -13.85 1.16
CA GLY A 63 -3.43 -12.70 0.48
C GLY A 63 -3.01 -13.04 -0.96
N TYR A 64 -2.84 -12.02 -1.81
CA TYR A 64 -2.46 -12.16 -3.22
C TYR A 64 -3.43 -13.00 -4.08
N CYS A 65 -4.70 -13.05 -3.66
CA CYS A 65 -5.75 -13.80 -4.35
C CYS A 65 -6.29 -13.04 -5.57
N PHE A 66 -6.23 -11.71 -5.52
CA PHE A 66 -6.62 -10.80 -6.60
C PHE A 66 -5.45 -9.91 -7.04
N LYS A 67 -5.54 -9.41 -8.27
CA LYS A 67 -4.64 -8.40 -8.85
C LYS A 67 -5.39 -7.16 -9.35
N ILE A 68 -6.72 -7.20 -9.19
CA ILE A 68 -7.67 -6.18 -9.59
C ILE A 68 -8.72 -6.05 -8.49
N GLU A 69 -9.11 -4.82 -8.16
CA GLU A 69 -10.15 -4.55 -7.15
C GLU A 69 -11.52 -5.14 -7.54
N ARG A 70 -12.28 -5.62 -6.55
CA ARG A 70 -13.67 -6.09 -6.74
C ARG A 70 -14.68 -5.00 -6.35
N GLY A 71 -15.63 -4.66 -7.23
CA GLY A 71 -16.73 -3.72 -6.92
C GLY A 71 -17.23 -2.90 -8.13
N ASN A 72 -18.31 -2.11 -7.94
CA ASN A 72 -18.88 -1.23 -8.96
C ASN A 72 -18.05 0.08 -9.06
N PRO A 73 -17.36 0.37 -10.18
CA PRO A 73 -16.36 1.44 -10.26
C PRO A 73 -16.91 2.84 -10.62
N ASP A 74 -18.16 2.95 -11.07
CA ASP A 74 -18.68 4.19 -11.69
C ASP A 74 -18.93 5.38 -10.72
N SER A 75 -18.94 5.17 -9.40
CA SER A 75 -19.29 6.24 -8.44
C SER A 75 -18.10 7.03 -7.89
N ARG A 76 -16.85 6.65 -8.23
CA ARG A 76 -15.65 7.12 -7.50
C ARG A 76 -14.83 8.21 -8.24
N CYS A 77 -15.15 8.52 -9.49
CA CYS A 77 -14.66 9.74 -10.16
C CYS A 77 -15.54 10.95 -9.80
N LYS A 78 -15.45 11.45 -8.55
CA LYS A 78 -15.91 12.82 -8.28
C LYS A 78 -14.88 13.77 -8.88
N HIS A 79 -15.28 14.44 -9.95
CA HIS A 79 -14.53 15.50 -10.61
C HIS A 79 -14.16 16.58 -9.59
N GLY A 80 -12.97 16.47 -9.01
CA GLY A 80 -12.37 17.52 -8.20
C GLY A 80 -11.94 18.65 -9.12
N ARG A 81 -12.50 19.84 -8.91
CA ARG A 81 -12.26 21.13 -9.59
C ARG A 81 -11.08 21.13 -10.58
N ALA A 82 -11.42 21.31 -11.86
CA ALA A 82 -10.50 21.68 -12.92
C ALA A 82 -9.59 22.84 -12.47
N LEU A 83 -8.29 22.57 -12.41
CA LEU A 83 -7.30 23.64 -12.50
C LEU A 83 -7.29 24.12 -13.95
N PRO A 84 -7.06 25.43 -14.22
CA PRO A 84 -7.01 25.93 -15.58
C PRO A 84 -5.87 25.23 -16.33
N ALA A 85 -6.25 24.54 -17.40
CA ALA A 85 -5.41 23.70 -18.25
C ALA A 85 -4.09 24.37 -18.63
N ARG A 86 -2.97 23.76 -18.23
CA ARG A 86 -1.66 24.04 -18.84
C ARG A 86 -0.57 22.97 -18.67
N ASN A 87 -0.88 21.80 -18.10
CA ASN A 87 0.07 20.70 -18.00
C ASN A 87 -0.63 19.40 -18.39
N ILE A 88 0.15 18.44 -18.91
CA ILE A 88 -0.19 17.12 -19.49
C ILE A 88 -1.06 16.20 -18.58
N MET A 89 -1.55 16.72 -17.45
CA MET A 89 -2.33 16.05 -16.42
C MET A 89 -3.85 15.93 -16.73
N ASP A 90 -4.37 16.70 -17.71
CA ASP A 90 -5.82 16.79 -17.98
C ASP A 90 -6.33 15.92 -19.14
N GLU A 91 -5.44 15.28 -19.93
CA GLU A 91 -5.83 14.54 -21.14
C GLU A 91 -5.70 13.02 -21.02
N ALA A 92 -5.76 12.48 -19.81
CA ALA A 92 -5.58 11.06 -19.65
C ALA A 92 -6.93 10.32 -19.80
N PRO A 93 -7.05 9.35 -20.73
CA PRO A 93 -8.31 8.75 -21.14
C PRO A 93 -9.01 8.02 -19.99
N SER A 94 -10.31 7.79 -20.18
CA SER A 94 -11.29 7.10 -19.31
C SER A 94 -10.99 5.64 -18.95
N LYS A 95 -9.71 5.24 -18.95
CA LYS A 95 -9.19 3.89 -18.70
C LYS A 95 -8.41 3.78 -17.39
N PHE A 96 -8.67 4.63 -16.38
CA PHE A 96 -8.13 4.45 -15.02
C PHE A 96 -8.76 3.25 -14.34
N HIS A 97 -8.32 2.09 -14.76
CA HIS A 97 -8.96 0.86 -14.38
C HIS A 97 -7.96 -0.02 -13.65
N LYS A 98 -8.33 -0.32 -12.42
CA LYS A 98 -8.47 -1.70 -11.94
C LYS A 98 -7.22 -2.35 -11.37
N ALA A 99 -6.00 -1.86 -11.55
CA ALA A 99 -4.84 -2.58 -11.04
C ALA A 99 -4.59 -2.32 -9.53
N ASP A 100 -4.63 -3.40 -8.74
CA ASP A 100 -4.30 -3.36 -7.32
C ASP A 100 -3.03 -4.19 -7.06
N PRO A 101 -1.85 -3.54 -7.05
CA PRO A 101 -0.57 -4.21 -6.79
C PRO A 101 -0.36 -4.54 -5.30
N GLY A 102 -1.37 -4.36 -4.45
CA GLY A 102 -1.27 -4.48 -2.99
C GLY A 102 -1.38 -3.14 -2.25
N PHE A 103 -1.47 -2.04 -3.00
CA PHE A 103 -1.79 -0.71 -2.49
C PHE A 103 -2.61 -0.05 -3.58
N LYS A 104 -3.94 -0.18 -3.50
CA LYS A 104 -4.91 0.29 -4.49
C LYS A 104 -4.42 1.57 -5.20
N PHE A 105 -3.99 1.44 -6.45
CA PHE A 105 -3.15 2.44 -7.12
C PHE A 105 -4.02 3.20 -8.14
N TYR A 106 -4.46 4.42 -7.80
CA TYR A 106 -5.42 5.19 -8.62
C TYR A 106 -4.89 6.53 -9.12
N GLY A 107 -5.41 6.99 -10.25
CA GLY A 107 -5.33 8.38 -10.73
C GLY A 107 -3.97 8.89 -11.23
N ASN A 108 -4.00 9.93 -12.04
CA ASN A 108 -2.82 10.54 -12.69
C ASN A 108 -1.68 10.88 -11.73
N TYR A 109 -2.05 11.34 -10.53
CA TYR A 109 -1.14 11.75 -9.47
C TYR A 109 -0.29 10.60 -8.91
N ASN A 110 -0.68 9.33 -9.11
CA ASN A 110 0.14 8.16 -8.76
C ASN A 110 0.80 7.54 -9.99
N TYR A 111 0.02 7.26 -11.06
CA TYR A 111 0.55 6.61 -12.26
C TYR A 111 1.67 7.42 -12.92
N GLY A 112 1.58 8.76 -12.93
CA GLY A 112 2.64 9.63 -13.47
C GLY A 112 3.96 9.54 -12.71
N PRO A 113 4.00 9.98 -11.44
CA PRO A 113 5.23 9.96 -10.65
C PRO A 113 5.84 8.55 -10.49
N CYS A 114 5.00 7.53 -10.30
CA CYS A 114 5.46 6.15 -10.24
C CYS A 114 6.05 5.69 -11.58
N GLY A 115 5.33 5.93 -12.68
CA GLY A 115 5.78 5.58 -14.02
C GLY A 115 7.15 6.17 -14.34
N VAL A 116 7.33 7.45 -14.05
CA VAL A 116 8.64 8.13 -14.16
C VAL A 116 9.69 7.43 -13.29
N ALA A 117 9.37 7.11 -12.04
CA ALA A 117 10.32 6.48 -11.11
C ALA A 117 10.70 5.04 -11.50
N ILE A 118 9.80 4.29 -12.14
CA ILE A 118 10.04 2.88 -12.50
C ILE A 118 10.40 2.66 -13.98
N GLY A 119 10.44 3.75 -14.77
CA GLY A 119 10.80 3.76 -16.18
C GLY A 119 9.69 3.31 -17.14
N GLU A 120 8.42 3.50 -16.78
CA GLU A 120 7.24 3.03 -17.53
C GLU A 120 6.24 4.17 -17.80
N ASP A 121 5.59 4.20 -18.97
CA ASP A 121 4.49 5.15 -19.24
C ASP A 121 3.17 4.63 -18.68
N LEU A 122 3.07 4.68 -17.35
CA LEU A 122 1.91 4.21 -16.61
C LEU A 122 0.67 5.11 -16.77
N LEU A 123 0.82 6.38 -17.15
CA LEU A 123 -0.32 7.28 -17.40
C LEU A 123 -1.13 6.85 -18.62
N ARG A 124 -0.45 6.38 -19.67
CA ARG A 124 -1.11 5.91 -20.89
C ARG A 124 -1.39 4.40 -20.88
N ASN A 125 -0.70 3.65 -20.01
CA ASN A 125 -0.75 2.17 -19.99
C ASN A 125 -1.04 1.63 -18.58
N THR A 126 -2.11 2.12 -17.93
CA THR A 126 -2.48 1.75 -16.55
C THR A 126 -2.68 0.24 -16.34
N ASP A 127 -3.18 -0.46 -17.37
CA ASP A 127 -3.44 -1.90 -17.32
C ASP A 127 -2.17 -2.75 -17.11
N LEU A 128 -0.99 -2.20 -17.39
CA LEU A 128 0.30 -2.88 -17.16
C LEU A 128 0.47 -3.33 -15.70
N VAL A 129 -0.07 -2.57 -14.75
CA VAL A 129 0.06 -2.88 -13.32
C VAL A 129 -0.67 -4.19 -12.95
N ALA A 130 -1.69 -4.60 -13.71
CA ALA A 130 -2.40 -5.89 -13.54
C ALA A 130 -2.04 -6.95 -14.61
N ALA A 131 -1.37 -6.55 -15.69
CA ALA A 131 -0.96 -7.43 -16.79
C ALA A 131 0.48 -7.94 -16.63
N ASP A 132 1.39 -7.13 -16.06
CA ASP A 132 2.79 -7.45 -15.88
C ASP A 132 3.14 -7.55 -14.38
N ARG A 133 3.61 -8.73 -13.97
CA ARG A 133 3.92 -9.03 -12.55
C ARG A 133 5.12 -8.24 -12.01
N VAL A 134 6.10 -7.92 -12.86
CA VAL A 134 7.28 -7.13 -12.49
C VAL A 134 6.86 -5.69 -12.27
N ILE A 135 6.06 -5.12 -13.18
CA ILE A 135 5.48 -3.78 -13.01
C ILE A 135 4.59 -3.72 -11.77
N SER A 136 3.75 -4.75 -11.54
CA SER A 136 2.92 -4.85 -10.33
C SER A 136 3.74 -4.77 -9.03
N PHE A 137 4.83 -5.53 -8.92
CA PHE A 137 5.69 -5.43 -7.74
C PHE A 137 6.46 -4.10 -7.67
N LYS A 138 6.89 -3.54 -8.81
CA LYS A 138 7.59 -2.24 -8.86
C LYS A 138 6.69 -1.13 -8.32
N THR A 139 5.42 -1.09 -8.70
CA THR A 139 4.50 -0.06 -8.20
C THR A 139 4.24 -0.21 -6.70
N ALA A 140 4.07 -1.44 -6.20
CA ALA A 140 3.89 -1.67 -4.77
C ALA A 140 5.10 -1.24 -3.94
N LEU A 141 6.31 -1.60 -4.40
CA LEU A 141 7.55 -1.20 -3.72
C LEU A 141 7.81 0.30 -3.85
N TRP A 142 7.44 0.93 -4.97
CA TRP A 142 7.50 2.38 -5.09
C TRP A 142 6.63 3.07 -4.05
N VAL A 143 5.37 2.64 -3.88
CA VAL A 143 4.47 3.17 -2.82
C VAL A 143 5.11 3.02 -1.44
N TRP A 144 5.64 1.83 -1.14
CA TRP A 144 6.26 1.53 0.16
C TRP A 144 7.48 2.42 0.49
N MET A 145 8.28 2.72 -0.52
CA MET A 145 9.57 3.41 -0.38
C MET A 145 9.45 4.95 -0.54
N THR A 146 8.30 5.46 -0.99
CA THR A 146 8.14 6.89 -1.32
C THR A 146 7.57 7.69 -0.17
N SER A 147 8.24 8.80 0.19
CA SER A 147 7.70 9.86 1.06
C SER A 147 7.05 10.95 0.23
N THR A 148 6.02 11.62 0.76
CA THR A 148 5.39 12.78 0.10
C THR A 148 5.65 14.07 0.89
N SER A 149 5.71 15.20 0.19
CA SER A 149 5.91 16.51 0.83
C SER A 149 4.62 17.29 1.06
N LYS A 150 3.51 16.92 0.39
CA LYS A 150 2.20 17.58 0.51
C LYS A 150 1.03 16.58 0.40
N PRO A 151 0.47 16.10 1.52
CA PRO A 151 0.93 16.34 2.90
C PRO A 151 2.31 15.73 3.16
N GLN A 152 3.03 16.24 4.16
CA GLN A 152 4.29 15.65 4.60
C GLN A 152 3.99 14.28 5.22
N MET A 153 4.32 13.21 4.51
CA MET A 153 4.18 11.83 4.98
C MET A 153 5.51 11.10 4.81
N PRO A 154 5.98 10.36 5.83
CA PRO A 154 7.15 9.52 5.68
C PRO A 154 6.88 8.35 4.73
N SER A 155 7.94 7.71 4.25
CA SER A 155 7.78 6.40 3.59
C SER A 155 7.36 5.34 4.61
N CYS A 156 6.62 4.31 4.16
CA CYS A 156 6.32 3.15 5.01
C CYS A 156 7.61 2.46 5.49
N HIS A 157 8.64 2.45 4.62
CA HIS A 157 9.97 1.92 4.90
C HIS A 157 10.66 2.63 6.08
N ASP A 158 10.64 3.95 6.13
CA ASP A 158 11.25 4.71 7.22
C ASP A 158 10.48 4.53 8.54
N VAL A 159 9.16 4.39 8.48
CA VAL A 159 8.33 4.13 9.67
C VAL A 159 8.68 2.76 10.27
N ILE A 160 8.66 1.68 9.47
CA ILE A 160 8.88 0.33 9.99
C ILE A 160 10.32 0.11 10.50
N LEU A 161 11.28 0.87 9.97
CA LEU A 161 12.68 0.87 10.43
C LEU A 161 12.92 1.78 11.63
N GLY A 162 11.91 2.51 12.12
CA GLY A 162 12.07 3.47 13.21
C GLY A 162 12.93 4.69 12.85
N LYS A 163 13.10 4.98 11.55
CA LYS A 163 13.85 6.15 11.06
C LYS A 163 13.00 7.42 11.06
N TRP A 164 11.69 7.27 10.84
CA TRP A 164 10.77 8.39 10.92
C TRP A 164 10.63 8.87 12.37
N LYS A 165 10.89 10.17 12.58
CA LYS A 165 10.64 10.86 13.84
C LYS A 165 9.36 11.68 13.69
N PRO A 166 8.29 11.36 14.42
CA PRO A 166 7.05 12.13 14.38
C PRO A 166 7.33 13.61 14.68
N SER A 167 6.74 14.50 13.89
CA SER A 167 6.73 15.92 14.20
C SER A 167 5.77 16.23 15.36
N PRO A 168 5.83 17.44 15.96
CA PRO A 168 4.84 17.83 16.96
C PRO A 168 3.39 17.72 16.49
N SER A 169 3.11 17.95 15.21
CA SER A 169 1.77 17.79 14.64
C SER A 169 1.36 16.33 14.47
N ASP A 170 2.32 15.42 14.23
CA ASP A 170 2.08 13.97 14.22
C ASP A 170 1.74 13.46 15.62
N ILE A 171 2.49 13.90 16.62
CA ILE A 171 2.24 13.54 18.02
C ILE A 171 0.86 14.05 18.45
N ALA A 172 0.51 15.30 18.13
CA ALA A 172 -0.81 15.86 18.42
C ALA A 172 -1.94 15.14 17.65
N ALA A 173 -1.63 14.55 16.50
CA ALA A 173 -2.52 13.69 15.71
C ALA A 173 -2.53 12.22 16.18
N ASN A 174 -1.84 11.91 17.30
CA ASN A 174 -1.66 10.57 17.84
C ASN A 174 -0.97 9.58 16.87
N ARG A 175 -0.22 10.08 15.89
CA ARG A 175 0.53 9.28 14.93
C ARG A 175 1.89 8.90 15.50
N LEU A 176 1.94 7.77 16.20
CA LEU A 176 3.15 7.21 16.80
C LEU A 176 3.79 6.13 15.91
N PRO A 177 5.12 5.95 15.93
CA PRO A 177 5.78 4.96 15.08
C PRO A 177 5.23 3.55 15.31
N GLY A 178 4.85 2.87 14.24
CA GLY A 178 4.28 1.53 14.29
C GLY A 178 3.48 1.19 13.03
N TYR A 179 2.96 -0.03 13.01
CA TYR A 179 2.22 -0.56 11.87
C TYR A 179 0.91 0.21 11.61
N GLY A 180 0.29 0.79 12.64
CA GLY A 180 -0.89 1.62 12.50
C GLY A 180 -0.64 2.88 11.68
N VAL A 181 0.51 3.54 11.85
CA VAL A 181 0.86 4.70 11.00
C VAL A 181 1.09 4.28 9.55
N ILE A 182 1.59 3.07 9.30
CA ILE A 182 1.71 2.53 7.93
C ILE A 182 0.31 2.39 7.30
N THR A 183 -0.66 1.83 8.04
CA THR A 183 -2.05 1.81 7.59
C THR A 183 -2.60 3.22 7.35
N ASN A 184 -2.27 4.18 8.21
CA ASN A 184 -2.68 5.58 8.07
C ASN A 184 -2.09 6.26 6.81
N ILE A 185 -0.82 6.00 6.49
CA ILE A 185 -0.16 6.48 5.26
C ILE A 185 -0.88 5.94 4.02
N LEU A 186 -1.26 4.66 4.06
CA LEU A 186 -1.82 3.97 2.91
C LEU A 186 -3.29 4.30 2.71
N ASN A 187 -4.14 4.12 3.73
CA ASN A 187 -5.59 4.32 3.61
C ASN A 187 -6.23 5.00 4.83
N GLY A 188 -5.47 5.88 5.51
CA GLY A 188 -5.93 6.48 6.77
C GLY A 188 -7.20 7.30 6.64
N GLY A 189 -7.44 7.94 5.50
CA GLY A 189 -8.65 8.73 5.27
C GLY A 189 -9.93 7.92 5.38
N SER A 190 -9.91 6.62 5.06
CA SER A 190 -11.10 5.77 5.15
C SER A 190 -11.05 4.79 6.31
N GLU A 191 -9.87 4.41 6.81
CA GLU A 191 -9.69 3.32 7.79
C GLU A 191 -9.27 3.79 9.19
N CYS A 192 -8.79 5.03 9.37
CA CYS A 192 -8.22 5.49 10.64
C CYS A 192 -9.01 6.66 11.27
N GLY A 193 -8.83 6.86 12.58
CA GLY A 193 -9.37 8.01 13.31
C GLY A 193 -10.85 7.93 13.68
N HIS A 194 -11.47 6.74 13.57
CA HIS A 194 -12.88 6.52 13.88
C HIS A 194 -13.15 5.26 14.73
N GLY A 195 -12.14 4.79 15.46
CA GLY A 195 -12.23 3.62 16.34
C GLY A 195 -11.86 2.30 15.65
N SER A 196 -12.47 1.19 16.08
CA SER A 196 -12.22 -0.13 15.49
C SER A 196 -12.76 -0.19 14.06
N ASP A 197 -11.93 -0.72 13.16
CA ASP A 197 -12.25 -0.91 11.76
C ASP A 197 -11.85 -2.35 11.35
N PRO A 198 -12.78 -3.16 10.82
CA PRO A 198 -12.49 -4.54 10.44
C PRO A 198 -11.43 -4.66 9.33
N ARG A 199 -11.25 -3.64 8.50
CA ARG A 199 -10.20 -3.60 7.47
C ARG A 199 -8.82 -3.45 8.10
N VAL A 200 -8.71 -2.60 9.12
CA VAL A 200 -7.47 -2.43 9.90
C VAL A 200 -7.15 -3.71 10.67
N GLU A 201 -8.17 -4.34 11.27
CA GLU A 201 -8.02 -5.63 11.95
C GLU A 201 -7.49 -6.74 11.01
N ASP A 202 -7.97 -6.78 9.76
CA ASP A 202 -7.46 -7.72 8.75
C ASP A 202 -5.99 -7.45 8.38
N ARG A 203 -5.61 -6.17 8.17
CA ARG A 203 -4.20 -5.77 7.96
C ARG A 203 -3.31 -6.22 9.12
N ILE A 204 -3.77 -6.04 10.36
CA ILE A 204 -3.06 -6.45 11.57
C ILE A 204 -2.97 -7.99 11.63
N GLY A 205 -4.04 -8.71 11.31
CA GLY A 205 -4.07 -10.17 11.30
C GLY A 205 -3.03 -10.80 10.38
N PHE A 206 -2.91 -10.29 9.14
CA PHE A 206 -1.84 -10.68 8.23
C PHE A 206 -0.45 -10.38 8.82
N TYR A 207 -0.25 -9.20 9.39
CA TYR A 207 1.04 -8.78 9.94
C TYR A 207 1.48 -9.64 11.13
N LEU A 208 0.57 -9.92 12.05
CA LEU A 208 0.82 -10.81 13.19
C LEU A 208 1.18 -12.22 12.73
N ARG A 209 0.46 -12.76 11.74
CA ARG A 209 0.78 -14.08 11.17
C ARG A 209 2.18 -14.10 10.56
N TYR A 210 2.54 -13.09 9.77
CA TYR A 210 3.83 -13.05 9.08
C TYR A 210 4.99 -12.81 10.05
N CYS A 211 4.80 -11.97 11.06
CA CYS A 211 5.75 -11.79 12.15
C CYS A 211 6.01 -13.12 12.90
N LYS A 212 4.94 -13.89 13.17
CA LYS A 212 5.05 -15.22 13.80
C LYS A 212 5.87 -16.19 12.94
N ILE A 213 5.61 -16.25 11.63
CA ILE A 213 6.36 -17.12 10.70
C ILE A 213 7.84 -16.74 10.65
N LEU A 214 8.15 -15.44 10.65
CA LEU A 214 9.52 -14.95 10.54
C LEU A 214 10.27 -14.92 11.87
N GLY A 215 9.57 -15.14 12.99
CA GLY A 215 10.13 -15.12 14.34
C GLY A 215 10.57 -13.73 14.79
N VAL A 216 9.75 -12.70 14.52
CA VAL A 216 10.03 -11.31 14.91
C VAL A 216 8.87 -10.70 15.69
N SER A 217 9.17 -9.78 16.61
CA SER A 217 8.13 -9.01 17.29
C SER A 217 7.49 -7.99 16.32
N PRO A 218 6.15 -7.87 16.30
CA PRO A 218 5.44 -6.90 15.46
C PRO A 218 5.65 -5.45 15.92
N GLY A 219 6.10 -5.24 17.16
CA GLY A 219 6.24 -3.92 17.77
C GLY A 219 4.93 -3.41 18.39
N GLU A 220 4.93 -2.14 18.76
CA GLU A 220 3.79 -1.42 19.34
C GLU A 220 3.01 -0.63 18.28
N ASN A 221 1.92 0.03 18.69
CA ASN A 221 1.12 0.94 17.86
C ASN A 221 0.65 0.28 16.54
N LEU A 222 0.07 -0.91 16.65
CA LEU A 222 -0.36 -1.71 15.49
C LEU A 222 -1.62 -1.16 14.82
N ASP A 223 -2.45 -0.47 15.58
CA ASP A 223 -3.75 0.06 15.17
C ASP A 223 -3.71 1.58 14.90
N CYS A 224 -4.68 2.08 14.13
CA CYS A 224 -4.82 3.48 13.80
C CYS A 224 -6.18 4.11 14.13
N GLY A 225 -7.05 3.42 14.88
CA GLY A 225 -8.40 3.88 15.22
C GLY A 225 -8.44 5.22 15.94
N ASN A 226 -7.40 5.53 16.72
CA ASN A 226 -7.27 6.81 17.45
C ASN A 226 -6.30 7.79 16.77
N GLN A 227 -5.81 7.51 15.56
CA GLN A 227 -4.89 8.38 14.85
C GLN A 227 -5.66 9.30 13.91
N LYS A 228 -5.39 10.62 13.96
CA LYS A 228 -5.94 11.52 12.97
C LYS A 228 -5.31 11.21 11.59
N PRO A 229 -6.11 11.03 10.53
CA PRO A 229 -5.59 10.78 9.19
C PRO A 229 -4.62 11.88 8.72
N PHE A 230 -3.62 11.53 7.91
CA PHE A 230 -2.77 12.55 7.26
C PHE A 230 -3.55 13.50 6.32
N GLY A 231 -4.73 13.08 5.84
CA GLY A 231 -5.67 13.89 5.05
C GLY A 231 -6.20 13.15 3.83
N HIS A 232 -7.24 13.69 3.17
CA HIS A 232 -7.84 13.15 1.93
C HIS A 232 -7.29 13.77 0.64
N LEU A 233 -6.48 14.83 0.75
CA LEU A 233 -5.95 15.55 -0.41
C LEU A 233 -4.49 15.11 -0.60
N ASN A 234 -4.26 14.25 -1.60
CA ASN A 234 -2.95 13.72 -2.01
C ASN A 234 -2.35 12.61 -1.14
N SER A 235 -3.17 11.83 -0.44
CA SER A 235 -2.80 10.45 -0.19
C SER A 235 -2.49 9.80 -1.55
N ILE A 236 -1.53 8.89 -1.62
CA ILE A 236 -1.51 7.89 -2.69
C ILE A 236 -2.92 7.30 -2.62
N TYR A 237 -3.81 7.67 -3.54
CA TYR A 237 -5.22 7.34 -3.39
C TYR A 237 -5.33 5.82 -3.39
N VAL A 238 -5.51 5.26 -2.20
CA VAL A 238 -5.87 3.89 -1.93
C VAL A 238 -7.27 3.98 -1.32
N GLU A 239 -8.34 4.12 -2.12
CA GLU A 239 -9.73 4.04 -1.61
C GLU A 239 -10.29 2.64 -1.75
#